data_AF-A0A831PQ39-F1
#
_entry.id   AF-A0A831PQ39-F1
#
_cell.length_a   1.000
_cell.length_b   1.000
_cell.length_c   1.000
_cell.angle_alpha   90.00
_cell.angle_beta   90.00
_cell.angle_gamma   90.00
#
_symmetry.space_group_name_H-M   'P 1'
#
loop_
_entity.id
_entity.type
_entity.pdbx_description
1 polymer ?
#
loop_
_entity_poly.entity_id
_entity_poly.type
_entity_poly.pdbx_seq_one_letter_code
_entity_poly.pdbx_strand_id
1 'polypeptide(L)'
;MLDQSTICAISTPPGSGAIAVIRLSGSEAISIAGKIFRSPNKSKKLEDQPANTLHFGQIIWKDEVIDEVVVALFRAPHSFSG
;
A
#
# COMPACT_ATOMS: atom_id res chain seq x y z
N MET A 1 26.97 2.48 -3.27
CA MET A 1 25.79 3.34 -3.04
C MET A 1 24.63 2.40 -2.76
N LEU A 2 23.90 2.58 -1.66
CA LEU A 2 22.73 1.74 -1.37
C LEU A 2 21.64 2.11 -2.38
N ASP A 3 21.04 1.11 -3.02
CA ASP A 3 19.89 1.30 -3.89
C ASP A 3 18.74 1.96 -3.08
N GLN A 4 18.12 2.99 -3.63
CA GLN A 4 17.02 3.75 -3.03
C GLN A 4 15.71 3.58 -3.83
N SER A 5 15.68 2.61 -4.74
CA SER A 5 14.49 2.29 -5.51
C SER A 5 13.33 1.91 -4.60
N THR A 6 12.12 2.30 -4.99
CA THR A 6 10.92 1.80 -4.32
C THR A 6 10.67 0.35 -4.74
N ILE A 7 10.68 -0.55 -3.78
CA ILE A 7 10.54 -2.00 -3.97
C ILE A 7 9.15 -2.50 -3.57
N CYS A 8 8.74 -3.65 -4.11
CA CYS A 8 7.48 -4.31 -3.80
C CYS A 8 7.68 -5.83 -3.75
N ALA A 9 7.07 -6.51 -2.77
CA ALA A 9 7.10 -7.97 -2.68
C ALA A 9 5.88 -8.54 -1.92
N ILE A 10 5.54 -9.79 -2.22
CA ILE A 10 4.63 -10.59 -1.39
C ILE A 10 5.35 -10.88 -0.07
N SER A 11 4.67 -10.60 1.05
CA SER A 11 5.20 -10.74 2.42
C SER A 11 4.56 -11.88 3.20
N THR A 12 3.72 -12.69 2.56
CA THR A 12 3.11 -13.90 3.11
C THR A 12 3.59 -15.16 2.37
N PRO A 13 3.57 -16.36 3.00
CA PRO A 13 3.92 -17.60 2.34
C PRO A 13 3.04 -17.90 1.11
N PRO A 14 3.55 -18.66 0.11
CA PRO A 14 2.74 -19.10 -1.01
C PRO A 14 1.68 -20.12 -0.54
N GLY A 15 0.51 -20.08 -1.18
CA GLY A 15 -0.61 -20.98 -0.90
C GLY A 15 -1.92 -20.23 -0.74
N SER A 16 -2.97 -20.98 -0.41
CA SER A 16 -4.29 -20.41 -0.13
C SER A 16 -4.42 -20.04 1.35
N GLY A 17 -4.86 -18.82 1.62
CA GLY A 17 -5.14 -18.32 2.95
C GLY A 17 -6.21 -17.24 2.90
N ALA A 18 -6.74 -16.84 4.06
CA ALA A 18 -7.78 -15.81 4.13
C ALA A 18 -7.25 -14.41 3.73
N ILE A 19 -5.95 -14.15 3.95
CA ILE A 19 -5.31 -12.86 3.68
C ILE A 19 -3.91 -13.13 3.10
N ALA A 20 -3.55 -12.36 2.08
CA ALA A 20 -2.17 -12.21 1.61
C ALA A 20 -1.72 -10.76 1.78
N VAL A 21 -0.42 -10.53 1.98
CA VAL A 21 0.14 -9.18 2.15
C VAL A 21 1.13 -8.89 1.04
N ILE A 22 0.94 -7.78 0.34
CA ILE A 22 1.92 -7.18 -0.56
C ILE A 22 2.45 -5.92 0.13
N ARG A 23 3.77 -5.79 0.25
CA ARG A 23 4.42 -4.67 0.92
C ARG A 23 5.27 -3.88 -0.06
N LEU A 24 5.10 -2.56 -0.03
CA LEU A 24 5.94 -1.60 -0.74
C LEU A 24 6.83 -0.86 0.26
N SER A 25 8.07 -0.54 -0.13
CA SER A 25 8.98 0.29 0.67
C SER A 25 9.83 1.17 -0.23
N GLY A 26 10.02 2.44 0.16
CA GLY A 26 10.74 3.46 -0.60
C GLY A 26 10.02 4.81 -0.57
N SER A 27 10.69 5.86 -1.04
CA SER A 27 10.18 7.24 -1.03
C SER A 27 8.89 7.42 -1.83
N GLU A 28 8.62 6.55 -2.82
CA GLU A 28 7.43 6.63 -3.66
C GLU A 28 6.33 5.61 -3.27
N ALA A 29 6.53 4.79 -2.22
CA ALA A 29 5.64 3.68 -1.89
C ALA A 29 4.18 4.10 -1.72
N ILE A 30 3.93 5.18 -0.96
CA ILE A 30 2.58 5.69 -0.71
C ILE A 30 1.96 6.27 -1.99
N SER A 31 2.75 6.99 -2.80
CA SER A 31 2.25 7.58 -4.06
C SER A 31 1.92 6.51 -5.10
N ILE A 32 2.76 5.48 -5.23
CA ILE A 32 2.51 4.34 -6.12
C ILE A 32 1.22 3.62 -5.70
N ALA A 33 1.06 3.33 -4.42
CA ALA A 33 -0.17 2.75 -3.89
C ALA A 33 -1.40 3.66 -4.14
N GLY A 34 -1.25 4.97 -3.93
CA GLY A 34 -2.31 5.98 -4.13
C GLY A 34 -2.85 6.06 -5.56
N LYS A 35 -2.02 5.78 -6.57
CA LYS A 35 -2.43 5.76 -7.99
C LYS A 35 -3.51 4.71 -8.27
N ILE A 36 -3.39 3.53 -7.66
CA ILE A 36 -4.28 2.37 -7.89
C ILE A 36 -5.31 2.17 -6.79
N PHE A 37 -5.10 2.75 -5.60
CA PHE A 37 -6.06 2.68 -4.50
C PHE A 37 -7.22 3.64 -4.68
N ARG A 38 -8.43 3.19 -4.34
CA ARG A 38 -9.66 3.99 -4.30
C ARG A 38 -10.35 3.79 -2.97
N SER A 39 -10.50 4.87 -2.22
CA SER A 39 -11.28 4.85 -0.97
C SER A 39 -12.78 4.96 -1.27
N PRO A 40 -13.66 4.38 -0.43
CA PRO A 40 -15.09 4.67 -0.49
C PRO A 40 -15.39 6.16 -0.32
N ASN A 41 -14.55 6.90 0.41
CA ASN A 41 -14.58 8.36 0.43
C ASN A 41 -13.75 8.93 -0.73
N LYS A 42 -14.43 9.43 -1.77
CA LYS A 42 -13.81 9.93 -3.02
C LYS A 42 -12.79 11.06 -2.84
N SER A 43 -12.87 11.84 -1.75
CA SER A 43 -11.92 12.92 -1.49
C SER A 43 -10.67 12.46 -0.73
N LYS A 44 -10.65 11.22 -0.22
CA LYS A 44 -9.55 10.68 0.57
C LYS A 44 -8.42 10.17 -0.31
N LYS A 45 -7.22 10.73 -0.12
CA LYS A 45 -5.95 10.27 -0.72
C LYS A 45 -5.06 9.66 0.36
N LEU A 46 -4.30 8.62 0.04
CA LEU A 46 -3.39 7.95 0.98
C LEU A 46 -2.26 8.87 1.44
N GLU A 47 -1.78 9.72 0.53
CA GLU A 47 -0.69 10.67 0.74
C GLU A 47 -0.99 11.66 1.87
N ASP A 48 -2.28 12.01 2.05
CA ASP A 48 -2.75 12.98 3.04
C ASP A 48 -3.07 12.33 4.40
N GLN A 49 -2.98 11.00 4.51
CA GLN A 49 -3.34 10.31 5.75
C GLN A 49 -2.17 10.22 6.74
N PRO A 50 -2.47 10.23 8.05
CA PRO A 50 -1.48 10.03 9.10
C PRO A 50 -0.76 8.69 8.98
N ALA A 51 0.50 8.65 9.42
CA ALA A 51 1.22 7.39 9.58
C ALA A 51 0.54 6.48 10.62
N ASN A 52 0.84 5.18 10.56
CA ASN A 52 0.36 4.15 11.49
C ASN A 52 -1.17 4.02 11.52
N THR A 53 -1.82 4.22 10.37
CA THR A 53 -3.27 4.07 10.22
C THR A 53 -3.63 3.02 9.17
N LEU A 54 -4.86 2.51 9.25
CA LEU A 54 -5.43 1.53 8.34
C LEU A 54 -6.51 2.17 7.47
N HIS A 55 -6.57 1.78 6.20
CA HIS A 55 -7.51 2.35 5.23
C HIS A 55 -8.13 1.27 4.35
N PHE A 56 -9.44 1.09 4.50
CA PHE A 56 -10.24 0.23 3.62
C PHE A 56 -10.52 0.91 2.27
N GLY A 57 -10.46 0.12 1.21
CA GLY A 57 -10.84 0.53 -0.13
C GLY A 57 -10.56 -0.56 -1.17
N GLN A 58 -10.50 -0.16 -2.43
CA GLN A 58 -10.32 -1.06 -3.56
C GLN A 58 -9.00 -0.75 -4.26
N ILE A 59 -8.35 -1.79 -4.78
CA ILE A 59 -7.32 -1.63 -5.80
C ILE A 59 -8.00 -1.74 -7.17
N ILE A 60 -7.83 -0.71 -8.00
CA ILE A 60 -8.43 -0.62 -9.34
C ILE A 60 -7.32 -0.47 -10.39
N TRP A 61 -7.43 -1.23 -11.47
CA TRP A 61 -6.55 -1.15 -12.61
C TRP A 61 -7.36 -1.17 -13.90
N LYS A 62 -7.15 -0.20 -14.80
CA LYS A 62 -7.90 -0.08 -16.07
C LYS A 62 -9.43 -0.20 -15.88
N ASP A 63 -9.96 0.50 -14.88
CA ASP A 63 -11.37 0.51 -14.50
C ASP A 63 -11.95 -0.82 -14.00
N GLU A 64 -11.10 -1.84 -13.76
CA GLU A 64 -11.48 -3.10 -13.13
C GLU A 64 -11.06 -3.13 -11.66
N VAL A 65 -11.97 -3.57 -10.80
CA VAL A 65 -11.66 -3.85 -9.40
C VAL A 65 -10.85 -5.13 -9.33
N ILE A 66 -9.62 -5.03 -8.85
CA ILE A 66 -8.72 -6.17 -8.66
C ILE A 66 -9.03 -6.85 -7.34
N ASP A 67 -9.15 -6.08 -6.25
CA ASP A 67 -9.47 -6.61 -4.92
C ASP A 67 -9.96 -5.51 -3.97
N GLU A 68 -10.62 -5.93 -2.90
CA GLU A 68 -10.90 -5.11 -1.72
C GLU A 68 -9.79 -5.31 -0.68
N VAL A 69 -9.19 -4.21 -0.22
CA VAL A 69 -7.98 -4.24 0.59
C VAL A 69 -8.08 -3.36 1.82
N VAL A 70 -7.22 -3.63 2.79
CA VAL A 70 -6.88 -2.72 3.87
C VAL A 70 -5.43 -2.31 3.72
N VAL A 71 -5.18 -1.03 3.46
CA VAL A 71 -3.84 -0.47 3.34
C VAL A 71 -3.37 0.03 4.71
N ALA A 72 -2.22 -0.46 5.17
CA ALA A 72 -1.53 0.06 6.34
C ALA A 72 -0.43 1.04 5.92
N LEU A 73 -0.48 2.28 6.43
CA LEU A 73 0.52 3.31 6.11
C LEU A 73 1.58 3.40 7.19
N PHE A 74 2.84 3.37 6.77
CA PHE A 74 4.01 3.62 7.62
C PHE A 74 4.88 4.69 6.94
N ARG A 75 5.43 5.60 7.74
CA ARG A 75 6.32 6.68 7.27
C ARG A 75 7.60 6.64 8.09
N ALA A 76 8.71 7.00 7.48
CA ALA A 76 9.98 7.19 8.18
C ALA A 76 9.84 8.23 9.33
N PRO A 77 10.51 8.05 10.48
CA PRO A 77 11.41 6.96 10.83
C PRO A 77 10.72 5.70 11.39
N HIS A 78 9.39 5.61 11.31
CA HIS A 78 8.57 4.64 12.06
C HIS A 78 8.02 3.53 11.16
N SER A 79 8.91 2.88 10.42
CA SER A 79 8.62 1.70 9.60
C SER A 79 9.67 0.61 9.82
N PHE A 80 9.40 -0.62 9.34
CA PHE A 80 10.37 -1.71 9.40
C PHE A 80 11.67 -1.42 8.65
N SER A 81 11.60 -0.66 7.56
CA SER A 81 12.76 -0.28 6.73
C SER A 81 13.35 1.08 7.11
N GLY A 82 12.87 1.68 8.21
CA GLY A 82 13.25 3.02 8.66
C GLY A 82 12.34 4.13 8.16
#